data_AF-A0A960G9H7-F1
#
_entry.id   AF-A0A960G9H7-F1
#
_cell.length_a   1.000
_cell.length_b   1.000
_cell.length_c   1.000
_cell.angle_alpha   90.00
_cell.angle_beta   90.00
_cell.angle_gamma   90.00
#
_symmetry.space_group_name_H-M   'P 1'
#
loop_
_entity.id
_entity.type
_entity.pdbx_description
1 polymer ?
#
loop_
_entity_poly.entity_id
_entity_poly.type
_entity_poly.pdbx_seq_one_letter_code
_entity_poly.pdbx_strand_id
1 'polypeptide(L)'
;QVPELLDRLDVVVASVHSELRMESEQMTHRMVAAIANPYTNVLGHCTGRLVTGGRGTRPQSSFDAEVVFEACRQFDVAVEINSRPERADPPDDLLALALETGCVFAIDSDAHAPGQLEFPAHGAARASSAGVPPERIVNTWPTAELLAWTHARR
;
A
#
# COMPACT_ATOMS: atom_id res chain seq x y z
N GLN A 1 13.87 5.14 -13.13
CA GLN A 1 14.82 4.45 -12.25
C GLN A 1 15.51 3.38 -13.07
N VAL A 2 16.78 3.09 -12.82
CA VAL A 2 17.48 2.00 -13.50
C VAL A 2 17.22 0.69 -12.73
N PRO A 3 16.86 -0.44 -13.39
CA PRO A 3 16.47 -1.69 -12.71
C PRO A 3 17.47 -2.18 -11.67
N GLU A 4 18.77 -1.99 -11.93
CA GLU A 4 19.87 -2.41 -11.06
C GLU A 4 19.87 -1.69 -9.71
N LEU A 5 19.19 -0.54 -9.59
CA LEU A 5 19.03 0.15 -8.31
C LEU A 5 17.97 -0.52 -7.44
N LEU A 6 16.86 -0.96 -8.04
CA LEU A 6 15.75 -1.59 -7.32
C LEU A 6 16.13 -2.98 -6.79
N ASP A 7 16.96 -3.70 -7.54
CA ASP A 7 17.47 -5.01 -7.15
C ASP A 7 18.28 -4.99 -5.84
N ARG A 8 18.87 -3.83 -5.50
CA ARG A 8 19.68 -3.65 -4.29
C ARG A 8 18.87 -3.36 -3.03
N LEU A 9 17.55 -3.22 -3.14
CA LEU A 9 16.66 -2.88 -2.02
C LEU A 9 16.05 -4.15 -1.40
N ASP A 10 15.88 -4.15 -0.09
CA ASP A 10 15.23 -5.24 0.64
C ASP A 10 13.71 -5.22 0.44
N VAL A 11 13.12 -4.02 0.35
CA VAL A 11 11.69 -3.77 0.17
C VAL A 11 11.50 -2.57 -0.76
N VAL A 12 10.60 -2.67 -1.73
CA VAL A 12 10.23 -1.60 -2.65
C VAL A 12 8.76 -1.24 -2.49
N VAL A 13 8.50 0.03 -2.18
CA VAL A 13 7.15 0.62 -2.11
C VAL A 13 6.93 1.50 -3.33
N ALA A 14 5.84 1.28 -4.04
CA ALA A 14 5.41 2.11 -5.17
C ALA A 14 4.14 2.89 -4.79
N SER A 15 4.18 4.22 -4.94
CA SER A 15 3.04 5.09 -4.62
C SER A 15 2.87 6.17 -5.70
N VAL A 16 1.64 6.67 -5.84
CA VAL A 16 1.35 7.81 -6.70
C VAL A 16 1.52 9.11 -5.90
N HIS A 17 2.42 9.99 -6.35
CA HIS A 17 2.67 11.31 -5.72
C HIS A 17 2.51 12.50 -6.69
N SER A 18 2.18 12.24 -7.95
CA SER A 18 2.03 13.25 -9.01
C SER A 18 0.85 12.89 -9.91
N GLU A 19 0.28 13.88 -10.60
CA GLU A 19 -0.89 13.68 -11.48
C GLU A 19 -2.06 12.97 -10.78
N LEU A 20 -2.34 13.34 -9.52
CA LEU A 20 -3.39 12.72 -8.68
C LEU A 20 -4.83 12.98 -9.18
N ARG A 21 -4.97 13.79 -10.23
CA ARG A 21 -6.24 14.09 -10.91
C ARG A 21 -6.31 13.52 -12.32
N MET A 22 -5.42 12.59 -12.64
CA MET A 22 -5.46 11.82 -13.87
C MET A 22 -6.81 11.10 -14.02
N GLU A 23 -7.22 10.89 -15.26
CA GLU A 23 -8.42 10.13 -15.60
C GLU A 23 -8.32 8.69 -15.05
N SER A 24 -9.47 8.09 -14.70
CA SER A 24 -9.57 6.83 -13.97
C SER A 24 -8.93 5.65 -14.68
N GLU A 25 -9.18 5.47 -15.98
CA GLU A 25 -8.59 4.40 -16.78
C GLU A 25 -7.07 4.56 -16.85
N GLN A 26 -6.60 5.79 -17.11
CA GLN A 26 -5.16 6.10 -17.14
C GLN A 26 -4.48 5.86 -15.79
N MET A 27 -5.12 6.25 -14.67
CA MET A 27 -4.60 6.01 -13.32
C MET A 27 -4.55 4.51 -13.01
N THR A 28 -5.59 3.76 -13.39
CA THR A 28 -5.65 2.31 -13.22
C THR A 28 -4.50 1.63 -13.96
N HIS A 29 -4.30 1.96 -15.24
CA HIS A 29 -3.19 1.43 -16.03
C HIS A 29 -1.83 1.77 -15.42
N ARG A 30 -1.65 3.00 -14.94
CA ARG A 30 -0.44 3.45 -14.27
C ARG A 30 -0.15 2.66 -13.00
N MET A 31 -1.16 2.43 -12.17
CA MET A 31 -1.02 1.67 -10.92
C MET A 31 -0.72 0.20 -11.20
N VAL A 32 -1.45 -0.44 -12.13
CA VAL A 32 -1.21 -1.83 -12.54
C VAL A 32 0.20 -2.01 -13.11
N ALA A 33 0.69 -1.07 -13.93
CA ALA A 33 2.06 -1.12 -14.43
C ALA A 33 3.11 -1.05 -13.32
N ALA A 34 2.87 -0.28 -12.26
CA ALA A 34 3.76 -0.21 -11.10
C ALA A 34 3.71 -1.51 -10.27
N ILE A 35 2.53 -2.11 -10.09
CA ILE A 35 2.33 -3.37 -9.37
C ILE A 35 2.98 -4.55 -10.12
N ALA A 36 2.82 -4.59 -11.45
CA ALA A 36 3.37 -5.64 -12.32
C ALA A 36 4.90 -5.60 -12.40
N ASN A 37 5.55 -4.53 -11.94
CA ASN A 37 7.00 -4.48 -11.87
C ASN A 37 7.53 -5.59 -10.91
N PRO A 38 8.47 -6.45 -11.35
CA PRO A 38 9.00 -7.56 -10.54
C PRO A 38 9.61 -7.15 -9.21
N TYR A 39 10.06 -5.90 -9.09
CA TYR A 39 10.68 -5.40 -7.87
C TYR A 39 9.67 -4.84 -6.86
N THR A 40 8.44 -4.48 -7.28
CA THR A 40 7.47 -3.86 -6.37
C THR A 40 6.97 -4.88 -5.35
N ASN A 41 7.04 -4.53 -4.07
CA ASN A 41 6.52 -5.38 -2.98
C ASN A 41 5.27 -4.78 -2.32
N VAL A 42 5.15 -3.45 -2.26
CA VAL A 42 4.02 -2.78 -1.61
C VAL A 42 3.46 -1.66 -2.50
N LEU A 43 2.14 -1.64 -2.65
CA LEU A 43 1.39 -0.48 -3.15
C LEU A 43 1.12 0.48 -1.98
N GLY A 44 1.87 1.57 -1.93
CA GLY A 44 1.74 2.57 -0.86
C GLY A 44 0.53 3.48 -1.05
N HIS A 45 -0.07 3.95 0.05
CA HIS A 45 -1.24 4.82 0.19
C HIS A 45 -2.01 5.05 -1.13
N CYS A 46 -2.77 4.03 -1.55
CA CYS A 46 -3.17 3.86 -2.95
C CYS A 46 -4.09 4.97 -3.49
N THR A 47 -4.87 5.65 -2.65
CA THR A 47 -5.74 6.74 -3.11
C THR A 47 -5.03 8.07 -3.15
N GLY A 48 -3.96 8.21 -2.36
CA GLY A 48 -3.25 9.45 -2.17
C GLY A 48 -4.09 10.50 -1.42
N ARG A 49 -5.16 10.12 -0.71
CA ARG A 49 -6.03 11.08 0.00
C ARG A 49 -5.32 11.78 1.17
N LEU A 50 -5.84 12.96 1.52
CA LEU A 50 -5.61 13.60 2.81
C LEU A 50 -6.97 13.99 3.40
N VAL A 51 -7.30 13.46 4.58
CA VAL A 51 -8.61 13.67 5.21
C VAL A 51 -8.59 14.78 6.26
N THR A 52 -7.40 15.13 6.78
CA THR A 52 -7.22 16.19 7.79
C THR A 52 -5.76 16.68 7.83
N GLY A 53 -5.47 17.65 8.69
CA GLY A 53 -4.10 18.10 9.02
C GLY A 53 -3.69 19.45 8.42
N GLY A 54 -2.50 19.91 8.82
CA GLY A 54 -1.97 21.23 8.42
C GLY A 54 -1.62 21.35 6.93
N ARG A 55 -1.60 20.24 6.18
CA ARG A 55 -1.41 20.20 4.72
C ARG A 55 -2.73 20.38 3.94
N GLY A 56 -3.84 20.57 4.64
CA GLY A 56 -5.18 20.64 4.05
C GLY A 56 -5.74 19.27 3.70
N THR A 57 -6.85 19.27 2.98
CA THR A 57 -7.53 18.05 2.51
C THR A 57 -7.27 17.81 1.03
N ARG A 58 -7.27 16.54 0.63
CA ARG A 58 -7.11 16.11 -0.75
C ARG A 58 -8.02 14.91 -1.01
N PRO A 59 -8.99 15.01 -1.94
CA PRO A 59 -9.80 13.85 -2.30
C PRO A 59 -8.95 12.75 -2.94
N GLN A 60 -9.48 11.52 -2.87
CA GLN A 60 -8.94 10.33 -3.51
C GLN A 60 -8.65 10.54 -5.00
N SER A 61 -7.65 9.84 -5.53
CA SER A 61 -7.50 9.64 -6.97
C SER A 61 -8.62 8.72 -7.47
N SER A 62 -9.05 8.91 -8.72
CA SER A 62 -10.01 7.99 -9.37
C SER A 62 -9.24 6.85 -10.02
N PHE A 63 -9.62 5.60 -9.75
CA PHE A 63 -9.12 4.39 -10.39
C PHE A 63 -10.12 3.25 -10.17
N ASP A 64 -10.00 2.18 -10.95
CA ASP A 64 -10.74 0.94 -10.74
C ASP A 64 -10.06 0.13 -9.65
N ALA A 65 -10.65 0.13 -8.46
CA ALA A 65 -10.09 -0.54 -7.29
C ALA A 65 -10.12 -2.07 -7.40
N GLU A 66 -11.10 -2.65 -8.08
CA GLU A 66 -11.17 -4.10 -8.30
C GLU A 66 -10.00 -4.56 -9.16
N VAL A 67 -9.75 -3.84 -10.27
CA VAL A 67 -8.61 -4.13 -11.16
C VAL A 67 -7.27 -3.95 -10.43
N VAL A 68 -7.13 -2.88 -9.65
CA VAL A 68 -5.88 -2.61 -8.91
C VAL A 68 -5.62 -3.65 -7.83
N PHE A 69 -6.62 -4.04 -7.05
CA PHE A 69 -6.45 -5.03 -5.98
C PHE A 69 -6.30 -6.45 -6.53
N GLU A 70 -6.97 -6.79 -7.63
CA GLU A 70 -6.73 -8.05 -8.31
C GLU A 70 -5.30 -8.12 -8.86
N ALA A 71 -4.76 -7.01 -9.38
CA ALA A 71 -3.35 -6.94 -9.75
C ALA A 71 -2.44 -7.14 -8.53
N CYS A 72 -2.71 -6.48 -7.40
CA CYS A 72 -1.93 -6.70 -6.17
C CYS A 72 -1.92 -8.17 -5.75
N ARG A 73 -3.07 -8.83 -5.79
CA ARG A 73 -3.19 -10.27 -5.48
C ARG A 73 -2.44 -11.15 -6.48
N GLN A 74 -2.57 -10.89 -7.78
CA GLN A 74 -1.93 -11.70 -8.83
C GLN A 74 -0.41 -11.56 -8.84
N PHE A 75 0.08 -10.35 -8.61
CA PHE A 75 1.51 -10.06 -8.60
C PHE A 75 2.13 -10.16 -7.20
N ASP A 76 1.39 -10.63 -6.20
CA ASP A 76 1.89 -10.80 -4.83
C ASP A 76 2.51 -9.50 -4.27
N VAL A 77 1.78 -8.40 -4.43
CA VAL A 77 2.12 -7.07 -3.93
C VAL A 77 1.18 -6.73 -2.79
N ALA A 78 1.74 -6.36 -1.63
CA ALA A 78 0.95 -5.98 -0.48
C ALA A 78 0.26 -4.62 -0.67
N VAL A 79 -0.95 -4.47 -0.14
CA VAL A 79 -1.63 -3.18 -0.04
C VAL A 79 -1.24 -2.52 1.28
N GLU A 80 -0.71 -1.30 1.24
CA GLU A 80 -0.37 -0.56 2.46
C GLU A 80 -1.65 -0.18 3.23
N ILE A 81 -1.64 -0.37 4.56
CA ILE A 81 -2.56 0.25 5.51
C ILE A 81 -1.77 1.37 6.19
N ASN A 82 -1.84 2.56 5.61
CA ASN A 82 -1.13 3.73 6.09
C ASN A 82 -1.72 4.21 7.41
N SER A 83 -0.91 4.18 8.47
CA SER A 83 -1.40 4.51 9.81
C SER A 83 -1.37 6.01 10.12
N ARG A 84 -0.91 6.84 9.19
CA ARG A 84 -0.84 8.28 9.40
C ARG A 84 -2.27 8.85 9.50
N PRO A 85 -2.64 9.55 10.59
CA PRO A 85 -4.02 10.01 10.80
C PRO A 85 -4.57 10.91 9.68
N GLU A 86 -3.68 11.70 9.05
CA GLU A 86 -4.05 12.56 7.92
C GLU A 86 -4.37 11.79 6.63
N ARG A 87 -3.94 10.53 6.51
CA ARG A 87 -4.14 9.68 5.33
C ARG A 87 -5.23 8.64 5.58
N ALA A 88 -5.01 7.80 6.59
CA ALA A 88 -5.80 6.60 6.87
C ALA A 88 -6.14 5.84 5.58
N ASP A 89 -5.14 5.49 4.77
CA ASP A 89 -5.32 5.05 3.37
C ASP A 89 -4.91 3.57 3.23
N PRO A 90 -5.69 2.69 2.57
CA PRO A 90 -6.97 2.90 1.90
C PRO A 90 -8.10 3.32 2.86
N PRO A 91 -9.16 4.00 2.39
CA PRO A 91 -10.48 4.06 3.02
C PRO A 91 -11.01 2.68 3.46
N ASP A 92 -11.94 2.64 4.42
CA ASP A 92 -12.44 1.37 4.98
C ASP A 92 -13.19 0.51 3.95
N ASP A 93 -13.91 1.11 3.01
CA ASP A 93 -14.57 0.44 1.88
C ASP A 93 -13.56 -0.21 0.93
N LEU A 94 -12.47 0.49 0.62
CA LEU A 94 -11.38 -0.07 -0.20
C LEU A 94 -10.54 -1.10 0.55
N LEU A 95 -10.37 -0.96 1.87
CA LEU A 95 -9.73 -1.96 2.72
C LEU A 95 -10.55 -3.26 2.72
N ALA A 96 -11.88 -3.16 2.85
CA ALA A 96 -12.78 -4.30 2.79
C ALA A 96 -12.71 -4.99 1.41
N LEU A 97 -12.70 -4.21 0.33
CA LEU A 97 -12.55 -4.75 -1.03
C LEU A 97 -11.21 -5.50 -1.19
N ALA A 98 -10.09 -4.88 -0.82
CA ALA A 98 -8.77 -5.53 -0.89
C ALA A 98 -8.72 -6.84 -0.07
N LEU A 99 -9.41 -6.86 1.08
CA LEU A 99 -9.52 -8.04 1.92
C LEU A 99 -10.31 -9.16 1.23
N GLU A 100 -11.46 -8.83 0.65
CA GLU A 100 -12.31 -9.74 -0.13
C GLU A 100 -11.58 -10.30 -1.35
N THR A 101 -10.86 -9.45 -2.09
CA THR A 101 -10.08 -9.85 -3.26
C THR A 101 -9.01 -10.89 -2.90
N GLY A 102 -8.43 -10.82 -1.70
CA GLY A 102 -7.39 -11.77 -1.26
C GLY A 102 -5.99 -11.17 -1.15
N CYS A 103 -5.86 -9.84 -1.10
CA CYS A 103 -4.57 -9.16 -0.95
C CYS A 103 -3.87 -9.48 0.39
N VAL A 104 -2.53 -9.44 0.41
CA VAL A 104 -1.77 -9.27 1.65
C VAL A 104 -1.57 -7.78 1.95
N PHE A 105 -1.24 -7.43 3.19
CA PHE A 105 -1.21 -6.06 3.68
C PHE A 105 0.10 -5.72 4.37
N ALA A 106 0.51 -4.46 4.27
CA ALA A 106 1.62 -3.89 5.02
C ALA A 106 1.14 -2.71 5.87
N ILE A 107 1.34 -2.75 7.18
CA ILE A 107 1.03 -1.64 8.09
C ILE A 107 2.28 -0.80 8.29
N ASP A 108 2.19 0.50 8.05
CA ASP A 108 3.29 1.43 8.29
C ASP A 108 2.82 2.73 8.95
N SER A 109 3.79 3.59 9.30
CA SER A 109 3.54 4.89 9.93
C SER A 109 3.60 6.08 8.97
N ASP A 110 4.26 5.93 7.81
CA ASP A 110 4.74 7.03 6.97
C ASP A 110 5.45 8.14 7.79
N ALA A 111 6.26 7.71 8.78
CA ALA A 111 6.87 8.59 9.76
C ALA A 111 7.94 9.51 9.14
N HIS A 112 7.77 10.81 9.38
CA HIS A 112 8.71 11.89 9.05
C HIS A 112 9.27 12.59 10.31
N ALA A 113 8.90 12.09 11.49
CA ALA A 113 9.42 12.54 12.78
C ALA A 113 9.34 11.38 13.80
N PRO A 114 10.20 11.33 14.83
CA PRO A 114 10.24 10.20 15.77
C PRO A 114 8.90 9.87 16.43
N GLY A 115 8.13 10.89 16.84
CA GLY A 115 6.82 10.68 17.47
C GLY A 115 5.76 10.04 16.56
N GLN A 116 6.02 9.92 15.26
CA GLN A 116 5.12 9.29 14.30
C GLN A 116 5.36 7.77 14.22
N LEU A 117 6.45 7.25 14.79
CA LEU A 117 6.77 5.82 14.81
C LEU A 117 5.78 4.99 15.65
N GLU A 118 4.98 5.64 16.50
CA GLU A 118 3.92 5.01 17.29
C GLU A 118 2.62 4.81 16.49
N PHE A 119 2.48 5.46 15.34
CA PHE A 119 1.27 5.37 14.52
C PHE A 119 0.87 3.97 14.04
N PRO A 120 1.76 2.96 13.85
CA PRO A 120 1.33 1.63 13.41
C PRO A 120 0.23 1.02 14.28
N ALA A 121 0.09 1.43 15.54
CA ALA A 121 -1.04 1.06 16.39
C ALA A 121 -2.41 1.43 15.79
N HIS A 122 -2.52 2.56 15.08
CA HIS A 122 -3.75 2.96 14.39
C HIS A 122 -4.06 2.05 13.20
N GLY A 123 -3.07 1.72 12.36
CA GLY A 123 -3.25 0.79 11.25
C GLY A 123 -3.60 -0.61 11.73
N ALA A 124 -2.95 -1.09 12.80
CA ALA A 124 -3.28 -2.37 13.43
C ALA A 124 -4.72 -2.40 13.99
N ALA A 125 -5.16 -1.31 14.64
CA ALA A 125 -6.55 -1.20 15.12
C ALA A 125 -7.58 -1.22 13.97
N ARG A 126 -7.26 -0.57 12.84
CA ARG A 126 -8.10 -0.60 11.63
C ARG A 126 -8.13 -1.99 11.00
N ALA A 127 -6.97 -2.62 10.83
CA ALA A 127 -6.85 -3.98 10.31
C ALA A 127 -7.64 -4.98 11.17
N SER A 128 -7.50 -4.89 12.50
CA SER A 128 -8.27 -5.72 13.44
C SER A 128 -9.77 -5.47 13.35
N SER A 129 -10.21 -4.22 13.26
CA SER A 129 -11.64 -3.88 13.13
C SER A 129 -12.24 -4.37 11.82
N ALA A 130 -11.47 -4.35 10.74
CA ALA A 130 -11.86 -4.85 9.42
C ALA A 130 -11.78 -6.39 9.30
N GLY A 131 -11.26 -7.09 10.33
CA GLY A 131 -11.12 -8.54 10.31
C GLY A 131 -9.97 -9.05 9.42
N VAL A 132 -8.94 -8.23 9.20
CA VAL A 132 -7.73 -8.67 8.46
C VAL A 132 -7.00 -9.71 9.31
N PRO A 133 -6.81 -10.94 8.81
CA PRO A 133 -6.14 -11.98 9.58
C PRO A 133 -4.63 -11.69 9.67
N PRO A 134 -3.97 -11.95 10.82
CA PRO A 134 -2.56 -11.63 11.01
C PRO A 134 -1.64 -12.23 9.95
N GLU A 135 -1.90 -13.45 9.49
CA GLU A 135 -1.12 -14.12 8.45
C GLU A 135 -1.13 -13.40 7.10
N ARG A 136 -2.13 -12.54 6.84
CA ARG A 136 -2.18 -11.66 5.65
C ARG A 136 -1.53 -10.29 5.89
N ILE A 137 -0.89 -10.08 7.04
CA ILE A 137 -0.16 -8.85 7.37
C ILE A 137 1.33 -9.16 7.39
N VAL A 138 2.07 -8.68 6.39
CA VAL A 138 3.48 -9.02 6.18
C VAL A 138 4.39 -8.60 7.33
N ASN A 139 3.99 -7.58 8.11
CA ASN A 139 4.70 -7.13 9.32
C ASN A 139 4.74 -8.18 10.44
N THR A 140 3.86 -9.19 10.39
CA THR A 140 3.78 -10.26 11.41
C THR A 140 4.66 -11.45 11.06
N TRP A 141 5.19 -11.51 9.85
CA TRP A 141 6.01 -12.62 9.38
C TRP A 141 7.42 -12.56 9.99
N PRO A 142 8.09 -13.70 10.18
CA PRO A 142 9.51 -13.74 10.48
C PRO A 142 10.32 -12.96 9.43
N THR A 143 11.34 -12.23 9.85
CA THR A 143 12.15 -11.41 8.93
C THR A 143 12.71 -12.19 7.74
N ALA A 144 13.15 -13.43 7.95
CA ALA A 144 13.67 -14.28 6.88
C ALA A 144 12.60 -14.63 5.83
N GLU A 145 11.35 -14.81 6.27
CA GLU A 145 10.21 -15.07 5.38
C GLU A 145 9.83 -13.82 4.59
N LEU A 146 9.78 -12.66 5.27
CA LEU A 146 9.53 -11.37 4.62
C LEU A 146 10.57 -11.08 3.51
N LEU A 147 11.86 -11.27 3.81
CA LEU A 147 12.93 -11.05 2.82
C LEU A 147 12.90 -12.08 1.69
N ALA A 148 12.57 -13.35 1.97
CA ALA A 148 12.38 -14.34 0.92
C ALA A 148 11.22 -13.95 0.00
N TRP A 149 10.10 -13.50 0.55
CA TRP A 149 8.94 -13.03 -0.19
C TRP A 149 9.26 -11.80 -1.05
N THR A 150 9.94 -10.78 -0.52
CA THR A 150 10.29 -9.59 -1.32
C THR A 150 11.25 -9.87 -2.46
N HIS A 151 11.95 -11.01 -2.43
CA HIS A 151 12.93 -11.42 -3.44
C HIS A 151 12.40 -12.52 -4.38
N ALA A 152 11.21 -13.07 -4.14
CA ALA A 152 10.71 -14.23 -4.89
C ALA A 152 10.40 -13.94 -6.37
N ARG A 153 10.16 -12.67 -6.72
CA ARG A 153 9.76 -12.23 -8.07
C ARG A 153 10.91 -11.69 -8.92
N ARG A 154 12.11 -11.54 -8.37
CA ARG A 154 13.28 -10.96 -9.06
C ARG A 154 14.32 -12.01 -9.43
#